data_AF-A0A530GK86-F1
#
_entry.id   AF-A0A530GK86-F1
#
_cell.length_a   1.000
_cell.length_b   1.000
_cell.length_c   1.000
_cell.angle_alpha   90.00
_cell.angle_beta   90.00
_cell.angle_gamma   90.00
#
_symmetry.space_group_name_H-M   'P 1'
#
loop_
_entity.id
_entity.type
_entity.pdbx_description
1 polymer ?
#
loop_
_entity_poly.entity_id
_entity_poly.type
_entity_poly.pdbx_seq_one_letter_code
_entity_poly.pdbx_strand_id
1 'polypeptide(L)'
;QQFNSVISQGAKAIVLDPVDSTAAASLVKLAQSQGVKVIAYDRPIPTAPADFYVSFNNEGIGKAIADSLVEHLKALKVDPANGGLLQINGSPTDAAAGLIKKGIHEGLDNSGYPILAEFDTPEWAPPKAQQWAS
;
A
#
# COMPACT_ATOMS: atom_id res chain seq x y z
N GLN A 1 -8.34 -14.69 14.13
CA GLN A 1 -9.48 -15.55 14.52
C GLN A 1 -10.37 -15.92 13.33
N GLN A 2 -10.79 -14.94 12.50
CA GLN A 2 -11.61 -15.20 11.30
C GLN A 2 -11.00 -16.24 10.35
N PHE A 3 -9.69 -16.15 10.08
CA PHE A 3 -9.00 -17.05 9.15
C PHE A 3 -9.07 -18.54 9.55
N ASN A 4 -8.77 -18.87 10.81
CA ASN A 4 -8.84 -20.25 11.28
C ASN A 4 -10.29 -20.76 11.28
N SER A 5 -11.26 -19.89 11.56
CA SER A 5 -12.67 -20.26 11.57
C SER A 5 -13.16 -20.71 10.19
N VAL A 6 -12.81 -19.98 9.12
CA VAL A 6 -13.23 -20.36 7.76
C VAL A 6 -12.57 -21.67 7.30
N ILE A 7 -11.33 -21.93 7.71
CA ILE A 7 -10.66 -23.23 7.47
C ILE A 7 -11.43 -24.35 8.17
N SER A 8 -11.75 -24.20 9.46
CA SER A 8 -12.53 -25.19 10.22
C SER A 8 -13.93 -25.42 9.65
N GLN A 9 -14.52 -24.40 9.03
CA GLN A 9 -15.82 -24.49 8.35
C GLN A 9 -15.73 -25.16 6.97
N GLY A 10 -14.55 -25.62 6.55
CA GLY A 10 -14.37 -26.41 5.33
C GLY A 10 -14.17 -25.59 4.07
N ALA A 11 -13.77 -24.31 4.19
CA ALA A 11 -13.44 -23.47 3.05
C ALA A 11 -12.43 -24.16 2.13
N LYS A 12 -12.67 -24.08 0.81
CA LYS A 12 -11.78 -24.65 -0.23
C LYS A 12 -10.88 -23.60 -0.86
N ALA A 13 -11.30 -22.35 -0.79
CA ALA A 13 -10.50 -21.19 -1.16
C ALA A 13 -10.75 -20.06 -0.15
N ILE A 14 -9.75 -19.20 0.06
CA ILE A 14 -9.81 -18.01 0.90
C ILE A 14 -9.29 -16.83 0.07
N VAL A 15 -10.10 -15.78 -0.01
CA VAL A 15 -9.65 -14.46 -0.49
C VAL A 15 -9.16 -13.69 0.73
N LEU A 16 -7.89 -13.28 0.71
CA LEU A 16 -7.20 -12.68 1.84
C LEU A 16 -6.72 -11.29 1.46
N ASP A 17 -7.28 -10.28 2.12
CA ASP A 17 -6.79 -8.91 2.14
C ASP A 17 -6.20 -8.63 3.54
N PRO A 18 -4.87 -8.80 3.73
CA PRO A 18 -4.25 -8.76 5.04
C PRO A 18 -3.98 -7.34 5.57
N VAL A 19 -4.33 -7.09 6.85
CA VAL A 19 -3.93 -5.86 7.56
C VAL A 19 -2.40 -5.73 7.65
N ASP A 20 -1.72 -6.84 7.92
CA ASP A 20 -0.26 -6.94 7.95
C ASP A 20 0.19 -8.03 6.98
N SER A 21 0.92 -7.61 5.94
CA SER A 21 1.37 -8.49 4.87
C SER A 21 2.42 -9.51 5.34
N THR A 22 3.22 -9.17 6.35
CA THR A 22 4.24 -10.08 6.89
C THR A 22 3.60 -11.14 7.79
N ALA A 23 2.71 -10.73 8.69
CA ALA A 23 2.01 -11.65 9.58
C ALA A 23 1.15 -12.67 8.80
N ALA A 24 0.54 -12.22 7.70
CA ALA A 24 -0.28 -13.04 6.82
C ALA A 24 0.47 -14.22 6.19
N ALA A 25 1.79 -14.16 6.08
CA ALA A 25 2.59 -15.25 5.52
C ALA A 25 2.40 -16.59 6.26
N SER A 26 2.19 -16.54 7.58
CA SER A 26 1.89 -17.73 8.39
C SER A 26 0.51 -18.32 8.08
N LEU A 27 -0.46 -17.46 7.78
CA LEU A 27 -1.84 -17.84 7.45
C LEU A 27 -1.90 -18.50 6.06
N VAL A 28 -1.18 -17.94 5.08
CA VAL A 28 -1.07 -18.53 3.74
C VAL A 28 -0.54 -19.96 3.82
N LYS A 29 0.57 -20.16 4.55
CA LYS A 29 1.20 -21.48 4.74
C LYS A 29 0.24 -22.47 5.43
N LEU A 30 -0.52 -22.01 6.43
CA LEU A 30 -1.49 -22.83 7.15
C LEU A 30 -2.64 -23.29 6.25
N ALA A 31 -3.20 -22.41 5.44
CA ALA A 31 -4.27 -22.77 4.51
C ALA A 31 -3.79 -23.76 3.46
N GLN A 32 -2.63 -23.49 2.84
CA GLN A 32 -2.03 -24.35 1.82
C GLN A 32 -1.69 -25.74 2.36
N SER A 33 -1.21 -25.86 3.60
CA SER A 33 -0.94 -27.17 4.22
C SER A 33 -2.19 -28.01 4.44
N GLN A 34 -3.37 -27.39 4.47
CA GLN A 34 -4.68 -28.06 4.55
C GLN A 34 -5.34 -28.23 3.17
N GLY A 35 -4.62 -27.96 2.08
CA GLY A 35 -5.15 -28.04 0.72
C GLY A 35 -6.14 -26.93 0.37
N VAL A 36 -6.21 -25.87 1.17
CA VAL A 36 -7.06 -24.69 0.91
C VAL A 36 -6.30 -23.69 0.05
N LYS A 37 -6.92 -23.24 -1.04
CA LYS A 37 -6.33 -22.25 -1.95
C LYS A 37 -6.40 -20.85 -1.36
N VAL A 38 -5.35 -20.05 -1.55
CA VAL A 38 -5.32 -18.66 -1.09
C VAL A 38 -5.17 -17.72 -2.27
N ILE A 39 -6.06 -16.73 -2.33
CA ILE A 39 -5.98 -15.61 -3.26
C ILE A 39 -5.65 -14.38 -2.43
N ALA A 40 -4.43 -13.85 -2.56
CA ALA A 40 -4.12 -12.53 -2.01
C ALA A 40 -4.89 -11.49 -2.85
N TYR A 41 -5.62 -10.60 -2.18
CA TYR A 41 -6.43 -9.58 -2.84
C TYR A 41 -6.00 -8.21 -2.34
N ASP A 42 -5.84 -7.26 -3.27
CA ASP A 42 -5.40 -5.88 -3.04
C ASP A 42 -3.94 -5.80 -2.55
N ARG A 43 -3.65 -6.39 -1.38
CA ARG A 43 -2.36 -6.32 -0.68
C ARG A 43 -1.54 -7.59 -0.89
N PRO A 44 -0.32 -7.48 -1.45
CA PRO A 44 0.52 -8.64 -1.72
C PRO A 44 1.11 -9.19 -0.41
N ILE A 45 1.52 -10.46 -0.44
CA ILE A 45 2.18 -11.16 0.68
C ILE A 45 3.57 -11.62 0.21
N PRO A 46 4.59 -10.73 0.21
CA PRO A 46 5.85 -10.99 -0.49
C PRO A 46 6.67 -12.14 0.09
N THR A 47 6.54 -12.40 1.39
CA THR A 47 7.33 -13.39 2.13
C THR A 47 6.73 -14.80 2.09
N ALA A 48 5.52 -14.96 1.54
CA ALA A 48 4.91 -16.26 1.27
C ALA A 48 3.90 -16.14 0.12
N PRO A 49 4.19 -16.73 -1.06
CA PRO A 49 3.32 -16.60 -2.21
C PRO A 49 1.97 -17.29 -1.95
N ALA A 50 0.89 -16.54 -2.14
CA ALA A 50 -0.46 -17.08 -2.30
C ALA A 50 -0.56 -17.84 -3.63
N ASP A 51 -1.60 -18.68 -3.79
CA ASP A 51 -1.82 -19.39 -5.06
C ASP A 51 -2.13 -18.43 -6.21
N PHE A 52 -2.79 -17.31 -5.91
CA PHE A 52 -3.03 -16.20 -6.84
C PHE A 52 -2.92 -14.86 -6.12
N TYR A 53 -2.57 -13.81 -6.87
CA TYR A 53 -2.62 -12.42 -6.42
C TYR A 53 -3.45 -11.60 -7.40
N VAL A 54 -4.45 -10.89 -6.90
CA VAL A 54 -5.33 -10.02 -7.68
C VAL A 54 -5.26 -8.61 -7.09
N SER A 55 -4.82 -7.65 -7.89
CA SER A 55 -4.75 -6.24 -7.51
C SER A 55 -4.61 -5.37 -8.76
N PHE A 56 -4.45 -4.06 -8.54
CA PHE A 56 -4.02 -3.10 -9.54
C PHE A 56 -2.49 -2.98 -9.58
N ASN A 57 -1.98 -2.23 -10.56
CA ASN A 57 -0.58 -1.81 -10.57
C ASN A 57 -0.37 -0.70 -9.53
N ASN A 58 -0.04 -1.07 -8.30
CA ASN A 58 0.13 -0.14 -7.17
C ASN A 58 1.21 0.93 -7.40
N GLU A 59 2.35 0.54 -8.00
CA GLU A 59 3.40 1.51 -8.37
C GLU A 59 2.87 2.48 -9.44
N GLY A 60 2.16 1.96 -10.43
CA GLY A 60 1.51 2.79 -11.46
C GLY A 60 0.46 3.75 -10.91
N ILE A 61 -0.31 3.35 -9.90
CA ILE A 61 -1.25 4.24 -9.18
C ILE A 61 -0.49 5.38 -8.51
N GLY A 62 0.56 5.05 -7.76
CA GLY A 62 1.39 6.06 -7.10
C GLY A 62 1.98 7.07 -8.08
N LYS A 63 2.52 6.57 -9.20
CA LYS A 63 3.08 7.41 -10.24
C LYS A 63 2.02 8.32 -10.87
N ALA A 64 0.84 7.80 -11.18
CA ALA A 64 -0.25 8.58 -11.75
C ALA A 64 -0.74 9.70 -10.80
N ILE A 65 -0.76 9.45 -9.49
CA ILE A 65 -1.08 10.48 -8.49
C ILE A 65 -0.04 11.60 -8.52
N ALA A 66 1.26 11.25 -8.50
CA ALA A 66 2.35 12.22 -8.54
C ALA A 66 2.36 13.02 -9.85
N ASP A 67 2.23 12.36 -10.99
CA ASP A 67 2.19 12.99 -12.31
C ASP A 67 1.06 14.03 -12.39
N SER A 68 -0.15 13.67 -11.92
CA SER A 68 -1.31 14.56 -11.88
C SER A 68 -1.08 15.80 -10.99
N LEU A 69 -0.50 15.60 -9.81
CA LEU A 69 -0.15 16.70 -8.91
C LEU A 69 0.87 17.66 -9.54
N VAL A 70 1.95 17.11 -10.12
CA VAL A 70 3.01 17.90 -10.75
C VAL A 70 2.47 18.69 -11.94
N GLU A 71 1.62 18.08 -12.77
CA GLU A 71 0.93 18.77 -13.87
C GLU A 71 0.11 19.95 -13.35
N HIS A 72 -0.67 19.74 -12.29
CA HIS A 72 -1.50 20.79 -11.70
C HIS A 72 -0.67 21.94 -11.12
N LEU A 73 0.41 21.66 -10.38
CA LEU A 73 1.29 22.68 -9.81
C LEU A 73 1.96 23.52 -10.90
N LYS A 74 2.39 22.89 -12.01
CA LYS A 74 2.94 23.59 -13.19
C LYS A 74 1.89 24.46 -13.86
N ALA A 75 0.66 23.98 -14.02
CA ALA A 75 -0.44 24.75 -14.59
C ALA A 75 -0.76 26.01 -13.73
N LEU A 76 -0.68 25.87 -12.41
CA LEU A 76 -0.81 26.98 -11.46
C LEU A 76 0.42 27.88 -11.38
N LYS A 77 1.52 27.53 -12.05
CA LYS A 77 2.82 28.21 -12.00
C LYS A 77 3.36 28.34 -10.56
N VAL A 78 3.16 27.31 -9.75
CA VAL A 78 3.77 27.23 -8.41
C VAL A 78 5.27 27.10 -8.60
N ASP A 79 6.04 28.06 -8.09
CA ASP A 79 7.49 28.02 -8.16
C ASP A 79 8.02 27.03 -7.11
N PRO A 80 8.71 25.94 -7.51
CA PRO A 80 9.29 24.97 -6.58
C PRO A 80 10.37 25.58 -5.68
N ALA A 81 10.94 26.74 -6.00
CA ALA A 81 11.86 27.43 -5.11
C ALA A 81 11.17 27.99 -3.85
N ASN A 82 9.85 28.15 -3.87
CA ASN A 82 9.07 28.75 -2.79
C ASN A 82 8.40 27.72 -1.87
N GLY A 83 8.64 26.42 -2.07
CA GLY A 83 8.03 25.38 -1.23
C GLY A 83 8.29 23.96 -1.72
N GLY A 84 7.55 23.01 -1.17
CA GLY A 84 7.65 21.60 -1.53
C GLY A 84 6.46 20.80 -1.03
N LEU A 85 6.58 19.48 -1.07
CA LEU A 85 5.48 18.55 -0.84
C LEU A 85 5.58 17.90 0.54
N LEU A 86 4.45 17.79 1.23
CA LEU A 86 4.29 16.91 2.38
C LEU A 86 3.55 15.66 1.94
N GLN A 87 4.14 14.49 2.17
CA GLN A 87 3.58 13.23 1.70
C GLN A 87 3.13 12.37 2.88
N ILE A 88 1.82 12.12 2.97
CA ILE A 88 1.22 11.24 3.97
C ILE A 88 0.87 9.93 3.28
N ASN A 89 1.54 8.86 3.68
CA ASN A 89 1.37 7.52 3.13
C ASN A 89 0.46 6.67 4.01
N GLY A 90 0.11 5.49 3.48
CA GLY A 90 -0.58 4.44 4.21
C GLY A 90 0.25 3.74 5.27
N SER A 91 -0.26 2.59 5.72
CA SER A 91 0.38 1.84 6.80
C SER A 91 1.68 1.17 6.38
N PRO A 92 2.73 1.20 7.22
CA PRO A 92 4.00 0.51 6.92
C PRO A 92 3.88 -1.02 6.94
N THR A 93 2.83 -1.59 7.54
CA THR A 93 2.58 -3.04 7.53
C THR A 93 1.80 -3.51 6.30
N ASP A 94 1.32 -2.56 5.49
CA ASP A 94 0.61 -2.80 4.24
C ASP A 94 1.61 -2.72 3.08
N ALA A 95 1.90 -3.85 2.46
CA ALA A 95 2.84 -3.90 1.35
C ALA A 95 2.35 -3.11 0.11
N ALA A 96 1.04 -2.97 -0.11
CA ALA A 96 0.53 -2.16 -1.21
C ALA A 96 0.78 -0.66 -0.97
N ALA A 97 0.64 -0.18 0.27
CA ALA A 97 0.97 1.19 0.62
C ALA A 97 2.44 1.53 0.31
N GLY A 98 3.36 0.60 0.57
CA GLY A 98 4.77 0.73 0.19
C GLY A 98 5.00 0.82 -1.31
N LEU A 99 4.27 0.03 -2.11
CA LEU A 99 4.34 0.09 -3.58
C LEU A 99 3.77 1.40 -4.13
N ILE A 100 2.66 1.90 -3.58
CA ILE A 100 2.10 3.21 -3.97
C ILE A 100 3.08 4.33 -3.62
N LYS A 101 3.66 4.30 -2.42
CA LYS A 101 4.69 5.27 -1.98
C LYS A 101 5.87 5.29 -2.96
N LYS A 102 6.37 4.12 -3.36
CA LYS A 102 7.44 3.99 -4.36
C LYS A 102 7.04 4.63 -5.70
N GLY A 103 5.82 4.37 -6.17
CA GLY A 103 5.31 4.98 -7.39
C GLY A 103 5.22 6.50 -7.31
N ILE A 104 4.80 7.05 -6.16
CA ILE A 104 4.77 8.50 -5.94
C ILE A 104 6.18 9.08 -6.01
N HIS A 105 7.17 8.44 -5.36
CA HIS A 105 8.56 8.87 -5.45
C HIS A 105 9.06 8.88 -6.90
N GLU A 106 8.78 7.83 -7.68
CA GLU A 106 9.15 7.77 -9.11
C GLU A 106 8.52 8.91 -9.93
N GLY A 107 7.25 9.27 -9.69
CA GLY A 107 6.59 10.38 -10.38
C GLY A 107 7.09 11.77 -9.94
N LEU A 108 7.63 11.88 -8.73
CA LEU A 108 8.21 13.12 -8.21
C LEU A 108 9.68 13.28 -8.58
N ASP A 109 10.39 12.21 -8.89
CA ASP A 109 11.77 12.24 -9.35
C ASP A 109 11.91 13.17 -10.57
N ASN A 110 12.84 14.13 -10.49
CA ASN A 110 13.08 15.16 -11.50
C ASN A 110 11.88 16.08 -11.80
N SER A 111 10.81 16.06 -11.00
CA SER A 111 9.65 16.95 -11.17
C SER A 111 9.98 18.44 -10.89
N GLY A 112 11.03 18.67 -10.11
CA GLY A 112 11.42 19.97 -9.56
C GLY A 112 10.80 20.27 -8.20
N TYR A 113 9.76 19.53 -7.76
CA TYR A 113 9.11 19.74 -6.46
C TYR A 113 9.69 18.79 -5.40
N PRO A 114 10.47 19.29 -4.43
CA PRO A 114 11.06 18.43 -3.41
C PRO A 114 10.01 17.94 -2.40
N ILE A 115 10.14 16.70 -1.94
CA ILE A 115 9.43 16.22 -0.74
C ILE A 115 10.14 16.83 0.47
N LEU A 116 9.43 17.65 1.26
CA LEU A 116 9.97 18.29 2.46
C LEU A 116 9.95 17.36 3.66
N ALA A 117 8.88 16.57 3.78
CA ALA A 117 8.75 15.55 4.80
C ALA A 117 7.72 14.50 4.35
N GLU A 118 7.87 13.29 4.88
CA GLU A 118 6.92 12.21 4.66
C GLU A 118 6.60 11.47 5.95
N PHE A 119 5.42 10.84 5.98
CA PHE A 119 4.94 10.08 7.12
C PHE A 119 4.15 8.87 6.69
N ASP A 120 4.50 7.70 7.24
CA ASP A 120 3.76 6.45 7.02
C ASP A 120 2.76 6.27 8.15
N THR A 121 1.46 6.32 7.85
CA THR A 121 0.40 6.38 8.85
C THR A 121 0.15 5.01 9.48
N PRO A 122 0.57 4.76 10.74
CA PRO A 122 0.45 3.44 11.33
C PRO A 122 -1.02 3.01 11.41
N GLU A 123 -1.31 1.77 10.99
CA GLU A 123 -2.64 1.16 11.00
C GLU A 123 -3.67 1.89 10.13
N TRP A 124 -3.23 2.72 9.18
CA TRP A 124 -4.11 3.61 8.40
C TRP A 124 -4.95 4.55 9.28
N ALA A 125 -4.49 4.86 10.51
CA ALA A 125 -5.26 5.62 11.49
C ALA A 125 -5.31 7.13 11.17
N PRO A 126 -6.47 7.68 10.78
CA PRO A 126 -6.58 9.10 10.42
C PRO A 126 -6.12 10.08 11.51
N PRO A 127 -6.37 9.85 12.81
CA PRO A 127 -5.86 10.73 13.86
C PRO A 127 -4.33 10.89 13.86
N LYS A 128 -3.57 9.85 13.50
CA LYS A 128 -2.10 9.91 13.46
C LYS A 128 -1.62 10.76 12.28
N ALA A 129 -2.27 10.61 11.12
CA ALA A 129 -2.02 11.46 9.96
C ALA A 129 -2.35 12.92 10.27
N GLN A 130 -3.49 13.18 10.89
CA GLN A 130 -3.91 14.54 11.26
C GLN A 130 -2.95 15.18 12.26
N GLN A 131 -2.49 14.43 13.27
CA GLN A 131 -1.52 14.91 14.25
C GLN A 131 -0.17 15.25 13.62
N TRP A 132 0.26 14.51 12.62
CA TRP A 132 1.52 14.79 11.92
C TRP A 132 1.40 16.01 11.00
N ALA A 133 0.22 16.22 10.39
CA ALA A 133 -0.02 17.31 9.44
C ALA A 133 -0.33 18.68 10.08
N SER A 134 -0.69 18.71 11.36
CA SER A 134 -1.03 19.91 12.13
C SER A 134 0.18 20.58 12.75
#